data_AF-A0A7K8Q8R1-F1
#
_entry.id   AF-A0A7K8Q8R1-F1
#
_cell.length_a   1.000
_cell.length_b   1.000
_cell.length_c   1.000
_cell.angle_alpha   90.00
_cell.angle_beta   90.00
_cell.angle_gamma   90.00
#
_symmetry.space_group_name_H-M   'P 1'
#
loop_
_entity.id
_entity.type
_entity.pdbx_description
1 polymer ?
#
loop_
_entity_poly.entity_id
_entity_poly.type
_entity_poly.pdbx_seq_one_letter_code
_entity_poly.pdbx_strand_id
1 'polypeptide(L)'
;EFTTSGSSNTDTGKVNGSLETKYKWAEYGLTFTEKWNTDNTLGTEIAIEDQIAKGLKLTFDTTFSPNTGKKSGKIKSAYKRECINLGCDVDFDFAGPAIHGSAVFGYEGWLAGYQMTFDSAKSKLTRNNFSVGYKTGDFQLHTNVNDGSEFGGSIYQKASDNLETAVNLAWTAGSNSTRFGIAAKYKLDSTASISAKVNNSSLVGVGYTQTLRPGVKLTLSALIDGKSINAGGHKLGLGLELEA
;
A
#
# COMPACT_ATOMS: atom_id res chain seq x y z
N GLU A 1 1.61 11.74 -18.20
CA GLU A 1 2.27 10.44 -17.95
C GLU A 1 1.30 9.33 -18.31
N PHE A 2 1.75 8.29 -19.02
CA PHE A 2 0.98 7.08 -19.23
C PHE A 2 1.75 5.91 -18.63
N THR A 3 1.05 4.98 -18.01
CA THR A 3 1.63 3.77 -17.43
C THR A 3 0.78 2.61 -17.88
N THR A 4 1.37 1.71 -18.65
CA THR A 4 0.75 0.43 -19.02
C THR A 4 1.38 -0.67 -18.19
N SER A 5 0.55 -1.60 -17.72
CA SER A 5 1.03 -2.80 -17.06
C SER A 5 0.30 -4.02 -17.59
N GLY A 6 1.03 -5.12 -17.69
CA GLY A 6 0.51 -6.44 -18.04
C GLY A 6 1.07 -7.46 -17.07
N SER A 7 0.23 -8.38 -16.61
CA SER A 7 0.61 -9.46 -15.72
C SER A 7 -0.03 -10.75 -16.20
N SER A 8 0.73 -11.85 -16.15
CA SER A 8 0.23 -13.20 -16.37
C SER A 8 0.49 -14.00 -15.10
N ASN A 9 -0.56 -14.61 -14.57
CA ASN A 9 -0.45 -15.50 -13.43
C ASN A 9 0.00 -16.88 -13.92
N THR A 10 1.17 -17.33 -13.48
CA THR A 10 1.76 -18.62 -13.87
C THR A 10 0.95 -19.82 -13.40
N ASP A 11 0.20 -19.69 -12.31
CA ASP A 11 -0.57 -20.78 -11.72
C ASP A 11 -1.93 -20.94 -12.41
N THR A 12 -2.59 -19.82 -12.76
CA THR A 12 -3.95 -19.83 -13.32
C THR A 12 -4.01 -19.56 -14.81
N GLY A 13 -2.92 -19.09 -15.42
CA GLY A 13 -2.87 -18.61 -16.80
C GLY A 13 -3.63 -17.29 -17.04
N LYS A 14 -4.28 -16.71 -16.01
CA LYS A 14 -5.05 -15.46 -16.17
C LYS A 14 -4.10 -14.32 -16.52
N VAL A 15 -4.43 -13.58 -17.58
CA VAL A 15 -3.73 -12.37 -17.98
C VAL A 15 -4.58 -11.16 -17.59
N ASN A 16 -3.97 -10.19 -16.90
CA ASN A 16 -4.58 -8.91 -16.58
C ASN A 16 -3.72 -7.78 -17.14
N GLY A 17 -4.36 -6.79 -17.74
CA GLY A 17 -3.73 -5.56 -18.18
C GLY A 17 -4.37 -4.34 -17.52
N SER A 18 -3.59 -3.28 -17.35
CA SER A 18 -4.11 -1.97 -16.99
C SER A 18 -3.39 -0.84 -17.71
N LEU A 19 -4.11 0.25 -17.92
CA LEU A 19 -3.66 1.51 -18.49
C LEU A 19 -4.01 2.60 -17.48
N GLU A 20 -3.02 3.35 -17.02
CA GLU A 20 -3.19 4.56 -16.22
C GLU A 20 -2.70 5.76 -17.05
N THR A 21 -3.54 6.78 -17.18
CA THR A 21 -3.18 8.07 -17.79
C THR A 21 -3.27 9.13 -16.71
N LYS A 22 -2.18 9.83 -16.44
CA LYS A 22 -2.08 10.89 -15.45
C LYS A 22 -1.74 12.21 -16.12
N TYR A 23 -2.58 13.20 -15.91
CA TYR A 23 -2.45 14.54 -16.45
C TYR A 23 -2.38 15.55 -15.30
N LYS A 24 -1.23 16.21 -15.18
CA LYS A 24 -0.94 17.17 -14.10
C LYS A 24 -1.03 18.59 -14.64
N TRP A 25 -1.90 19.40 -14.04
CA TRP A 25 -2.00 20.84 -14.21
C TRP A 25 -1.40 21.52 -12.98
N ALA A 26 -0.06 21.61 -12.99
CA ALA A 26 0.72 22.09 -11.85
C ALA A 26 0.37 23.53 -11.45
N GLU A 27 0.04 24.41 -12.41
CA GLU A 27 -0.37 25.79 -12.15
C GLU A 27 -1.57 25.90 -11.21
N TYR A 28 -2.49 24.93 -11.29
CA TYR A 28 -3.71 24.87 -10.49
C TYR A 28 -3.69 23.75 -9.43
N GLY A 29 -2.53 23.13 -9.18
CA GLY A 29 -2.40 22.01 -8.24
C GLY A 29 -3.33 20.83 -8.54
N LEU A 30 -3.76 20.70 -9.81
CA LEU A 30 -4.81 19.78 -10.23
C LEU A 30 -4.19 18.58 -10.92
N THR A 31 -4.63 17.37 -10.58
CA THR A 31 -4.19 16.13 -11.20
C THR A 31 -5.40 15.31 -11.59
N PHE A 32 -5.50 14.96 -12.87
CA PHE A 32 -6.48 14.02 -13.39
C PHE A 32 -5.79 12.69 -13.64
N THR A 33 -6.38 11.61 -13.14
CA THR A 33 -5.89 10.25 -13.39
C THR A 33 -7.05 9.39 -13.90
N GLU A 34 -6.88 8.82 -15.08
CA GLU A 34 -7.80 7.86 -15.69
C GLU A 34 -7.17 6.47 -15.68
N LYS A 35 -7.90 5.47 -15.18
CA LYS A 35 -7.46 4.09 -15.07
C LYS A 35 -8.45 3.19 -15.80
N TRP A 36 -7.93 2.30 -16.62
CA TRP A 36 -8.71 1.28 -17.30
C TRP A 36 -8.01 -0.07 -17.18
N ASN A 37 -8.78 -1.14 -16.96
CA ASN A 37 -8.24 -2.49 -16.88
C ASN A 37 -8.99 -3.46 -17.80
N THR A 38 -8.39 -4.64 -18.00
CA THR A 38 -8.95 -5.70 -18.87
C THR A 38 -10.25 -6.31 -18.35
N ASP A 39 -10.60 -6.11 -17.08
CA ASP A 39 -11.92 -6.47 -16.52
C ASP A 39 -12.99 -5.38 -16.82
N ASN A 40 -12.69 -4.45 -17.74
CA ASN A 40 -13.49 -3.29 -18.14
C ASN A 40 -13.79 -2.28 -17.04
N THR A 41 -13.10 -2.31 -15.90
CA THR A 41 -13.31 -1.31 -14.86
C THR A 41 -12.61 0.00 -15.24
N LEU A 42 -13.38 1.07 -15.26
CA LEU A 42 -12.94 2.45 -15.47
C LEU A 42 -12.84 3.15 -14.12
N GLY A 43 -11.78 3.91 -13.90
CA GLY A 43 -11.57 4.69 -12.69
C GLY A 43 -11.07 6.09 -13.02
N THR A 44 -11.82 7.11 -12.59
CA THR A 44 -11.45 8.51 -12.74
C THR A 44 -11.13 9.08 -11.37
N GLU A 45 -9.94 9.64 -11.20
CA GLU A 45 -9.46 10.32 -10.00
C GLU A 45 -9.14 11.78 -10.34
N ILE A 46 -9.71 12.72 -9.60
CA ILE A 46 -9.44 14.15 -9.71
C ILE A 46 -8.91 14.62 -8.37
N ALA A 47 -7.67 15.07 -8.31
CA ALA A 47 -7.03 15.58 -7.10
C ALA A 47 -6.68 17.06 -7.23
N ILE A 48 -6.98 17.84 -6.20
CA ILE A 48 -6.60 19.24 -6.04
C ILE A 48 -5.74 19.33 -4.78
N GLU A 49 -4.53 19.84 -4.93
CA GLU A 49 -3.54 19.93 -3.84
C GLU A 49 -3.05 21.37 -3.69
N ASP A 50 -2.90 21.81 -2.44
CA ASP A 50 -2.32 23.09 -2.03
C ASP A 50 -3.02 24.37 -2.52
N GLN A 51 -4.19 24.28 -3.16
CA GLN A 51 -4.91 25.45 -3.70
C GLN A 51 -5.71 26.24 -2.66
N ILE A 52 -6.47 25.56 -1.80
CA ILE A 52 -7.32 26.23 -0.78
C ILE A 52 -6.49 26.54 0.47
N ALA A 53 -5.64 25.60 0.88
CA ALA A 53 -4.72 25.75 1.99
C ALA A 53 -3.49 24.87 1.75
N LYS A 54 -2.32 25.36 2.17
CA LYS A 54 -1.08 24.57 2.13
C LYS A 54 -1.22 23.30 2.97
N GLY A 55 -0.90 22.17 2.37
CA GLY A 55 -1.02 20.82 2.93
C GLY A 55 -2.40 20.19 2.76
N LEU A 56 -3.38 20.89 2.16
CA LEU A 56 -4.70 20.32 1.89
C LEU A 56 -4.70 19.63 0.51
N LYS A 57 -5.18 18.40 0.49
CA LYS A 57 -5.44 17.61 -0.70
C LYS A 57 -6.89 17.14 -0.69
N LEU A 58 -7.63 17.48 -1.75
CA LEU A 58 -8.98 16.98 -2.00
C LEU A 58 -8.91 16.05 -3.20
N THR A 59 -9.48 14.86 -3.08
CA THR A 59 -9.53 13.88 -4.16
C THR A 59 -10.96 13.40 -4.36
N PHE A 60 -11.41 13.39 -5.60
CA PHE A 60 -12.66 12.78 -6.03
C PHE A 60 -12.35 11.58 -6.91
N ASP A 61 -12.65 10.39 -6.41
CA ASP A 61 -12.49 9.14 -7.13
C ASP A 61 -13.84 8.61 -7.55
N THR A 62 -13.95 8.12 -8.76
CA THR A 62 -15.11 7.37 -9.23
C THR A 62 -14.65 6.11 -9.93
N THR A 63 -15.39 5.04 -9.73
CA THR A 63 -15.18 3.80 -10.48
C THR A 63 -16.47 3.32 -11.09
N PHE A 64 -16.35 2.73 -12.28
CA PHE A 64 -17.45 2.16 -13.03
C PHE A 64 -17.03 0.82 -13.62
N SER A 65 -17.80 -0.22 -13.33
CA SER A 65 -17.62 -1.56 -13.90
C SER A 65 -18.81 -1.88 -14.81
N PRO A 66 -18.69 -1.70 -16.15
CA PRO A 66 -19.77 -1.92 -17.11
C PRO A 66 -20.37 -3.32 -17.03
N ASN A 67 -19.53 -4.33 -16.81
CA ASN A 67 -19.95 -5.74 -16.73
C ASN A 67 -20.97 -6.01 -15.61
N THR A 68 -20.95 -5.22 -14.53
CA THR A 68 -21.86 -5.38 -13.38
C THR A 68 -22.82 -4.20 -13.20
N GLY A 69 -22.61 -3.11 -13.96
CA GLY A 69 -23.28 -1.83 -13.74
C GLY A 69 -22.88 -1.12 -12.44
N LYS A 70 -21.98 -1.69 -11.63
CA LYS A 70 -21.57 -1.10 -10.34
C LYS A 70 -20.86 0.23 -10.56
N LYS A 71 -21.30 1.24 -9.83
CA LYS A 71 -20.68 2.56 -9.72
C LYS A 71 -20.32 2.80 -8.26
N SER A 72 -19.15 3.34 -8.01
CA SER A 72 -18.80 3.88 -6.69
C SER A 72 -18.16 5.25 -6.85
N GLY A 73 -18.38 6.10 -5.85
CA GLY A 73 -17.73 7.39 -5.73
C GLY A 73 -17.03 7.47 -4.38
N LYS A 74 -15.90 8.16 -4.30
CA LYS A 74 -15.21 8.43 -3.04
C LYS A 74 -14.70 9.85 -3.04
N ILE A 75 -15.01 10.58 -1.97
CA ILE A 75 -14.42 11.88 -1.71
C ILE A 75 -13.39 11.69 -0.61
N LYS A 76 -12.13 12.05 -0.88
CA LYS A 76 -11.06 12.04 0.11
C LYS A 76 -10.63 13.46 0.40
N SER A 77 -10.38 13.74 1.66
CA SER A 77 -9.80 14.99 2.11
C SER A 77 -8.66 14.67 3.04
N ALA A 78 -7.47 15.15 2.73
CA ALA A 78 -6.28 14.96 3.53
C ALA A 78 -5.67 16.32 3.84
N TYR A 79 -5.35 16.56 5.11
CA TYR A 79 -4.73 17.78 5.56
C TYR A 79 -3.46 17.48 6.33
N LYS A 80 -2.32 17.91 5.79
CA LYS A 80 -1.00 17.64 6.34
C LYS A 80 -0.29 18.93 6.77
N ARG A 81 0.19 18.95 8.00
CA ARG A 81 1.17 19.90 8.54
C ARG A 81 2.33 19.15 9.18
N GLU A 82 3.33 19.88 9.68
CA GLU A 82 4.56 19.30 10.25
C GLU A 82 4.31 18.23 11.31
N CYS A 83 3.34 18.46 12.21
CA CYS A 83 3.04 17.57 13.33
C CYS A 83 1.64 16.93 13.26
N ILE A 84 0.86 17.18 12.20
CA ILE A 84 -0.54 16.74 12.12
C ILE A 84 -0.82 16.22 10.72
N ASN A 85 -1.48 15.06 10.64
CA ASN A 85 -2.05 14.55 9.40
C ASN A 85 -3.49 14.11 9.67
N LEU A 86 -4.46 14.78 9.05
CA LEU A 86 -5.88 14.46 9.14
C LEU A 86 -6.34 13.89 7.80
N GLY A 87 -7.17 12.86 7.84
CA GLY A 87 -7.81 12.27 6.68
C GLY A 87 -9.30 12.09 6.93
N CYS A 88 -10.11 12.35 5.92
CA CYS A 88 -11.52 12.01 5.90
C CYS A 88 -11.90 11.55 4.50
N ASP A 89 -12.25 10.27 4.39
CA ASP A 89 -12.70 9.64 3.16
C ASP A 89 -14.18 9.26 3.30
N VAL A 90 -15.01 9.71 2.37
CA VAL A 90 -16.43 9.36 2.28
C VAL A 90 -16.60 8.46 1.06
N ASP A 91 -16.89 7.18 1.30
CA ASP A 91 -17.22 6.20 0.28
C ASP A 91 -18.72 6.21 0.03
N PHE A 92 -19.13 6.41 -1.22
CA PHE A 92 -20.50 6.37 -1.68
C PHE A 92 -20.74 5.03 -2.39
N ASP A 93 -21.09 4.01 -1.59
CA ASP A 93 -21.59 2.73 -2.11
C ASP A 93 -23.13 2.75 -2.15
N PHE A 94 -23.71 1.90 -2.99
CA PHE A 94 -25.15 1.71 -3.13
C PHE A 94 -25.83 1.23 -1.84
N ALA A 95 -25.06 0.56 -0.96
CA ALA A 95 -25.52 0.09 0.34
C ALA A 95 -25.63 1.21 1.39
N GLY A 96 -25.09 2.40 1.11
CA GLY A 96 -25.06 3.56 1.98
C GLY A 96 -23.66 4.10 2.21
N PRO A 97 -23.49 5.40 2.50
CA PRO A 97 -22.17 5.99 2.72
C PRO A 97 -21.38 5.37 3.88
N ALA A 98 -20.08 5.21 3.69
CA ALA A 98 -19.14 4.90 4.76
C ALA A 98 -18.16 6.07 4.94
N ILE A 99 -18.05 6.57 6.16
CA ILE A 99 -17.15 7.68 6.51
C ILE A 99 -15.94 7.09 7.22
N HIS A 100 -14.76 7.28 6.65
CA HIS A 100 -13.48 6.88 7.23
C HIS A 100 -12.75 8.13 7.71
N GLY A 101 -12.57 8.25 9.02
CA GLY A 101 -11.77 9.32 9.62
C GLY A 101 -10.39 8.80 10.03
N SER A 102 -9.35 9.59 9.83
CA SER A 102 -8.02 9.34 10.37
C SER A 102 -7.39 10.62 10.90
N ALA A 103 -6.64 10.50 11.99
CA ALA A 103 -5.88 11.60 12.56
C ALA A 103 -4.57 11.05 13.10
N VAL A 104 -3.45 11.69 12.77
CA VAL A 104 -2.12 11.36 13.26
C VAL A 104 -1.48 12.62 13.81
N PHE A 105 -1.01 12.55 15.05
CA PHE A 105 -0.28 13.60 15.73
C PHE A 105 1.15 13.16 15.95
N GLY A 106 2.11 14.04 15.66
CA GLY A 106 3.54 13.82 15.85
C GLY A 106 4.13 14.78 16.87
N TYR A 107 4.95 14.27 17.79
CA TYR A 107 5.67 15.08 18.77
C TYR A 107 6.99 14.41 19.16
N GLU A 108 8.12 15.12 18.99
CA GLU A 108 9.47 14.63 19.35
C GLU A 108 9.76 13.19 18.88
N GLY A 109 9.42 12.88 17.63
CA GLY A 109 9.61 11.56 17.03
C GLY A 109 8.49 10.55 17.33
N TRP A 110 7.68 10.76 18.37
CA TRP A 110 6.49 9.97 18.62
C TRP A 110 5.37 10.30 17.65
N LEU A 111 4.59 9.28 17.30
CA LEU A 111 3.42 9.37 16.43
C LEU A 111 2.26 8.68 17.14
N ALA A 112 1.14 9.36 17.27
CA ALA A 112 -0.11 8.79 17.77
C ALA A 112 -1.18 8.91 16.69
N GLY A 113 -1.73 7.79 16.28
CA GLY A 113 -2.73 7.70 15.23
C GLY A 113 -4.05 7.14 15.75
N TYR A 114 -5.14 7.66 15.22
CA TYR A 114 -6.47 7.11 15.38
C TYR A 114 -7.14 7.03 14.02
N GLN A 115 -7.80 5.91 13.74
CA GLN A 115 -8.61 5.71 12.56
C GLN A 115 -9.95 5.13 12.96
N MET A 116 -11.02 5.65 12.36
CA MET A 116 -12.37 5.17 12.58
C MET A 116 -13.11 4.97 11.26
N THR A 117 -14.10 4.10 11.26
CA THR A 117 -15.05 3.97 10.14
C THR A 117 -16.47 3.93 10.67
N PHE A 118 -17.30 4.83 10.16
CA PHE A 118 -18.73 4.92 10.47
C PHE A 118 -19.54 4.48 9.25
N ASP A 119 -20.36 3.45 9.42
CA ASP A 119 -21.30 2.96 8.42
C ASP A 119 -22.65 3.66 8.64
N SER A 120 -23.03 4.56 7.73
CA SER A 120 -24.25 5.36 7.90
C SER A 120 -25.51 4.54 7.72
N ALA A 121 -25.48 3.48 6.91
CA ALA A 121 -26.64 2.60 6.70
C ALA A 121 -27.00 1.84 7.97
N LYS A 122 -25.99 1.43 8.75
CA LYS A 122 -26.17 0.76 10.04
C LYS A 122 -26.18 1.72 11.23
N SER A 123 -25.87 3.01 10.99
CA SER A 123 -25.66 4.02 12.03
C SER A 123 -24.71 3.53 13.14
N LYS A 124 -23.62 2.85 12.74
CA LYS A 124 -22.70 2.20 13.68
C LYS A 124 -21.25 2.40 13.28
N LEU A 125 -20.41 2.56 14.30
CA LEU A 125 -18.95 2.52 14.18
C LEU A 125 -18.50 1.07 13.92
N THR A 126 -17.97 0.82 12.73
CA THR A 126 -17.57 -0.53 12.28
C THR A 126 -16.09 -0.79 12.42
N ARG A 127 -15.25 0.25 12.47
CA ARG A 127 -13.81 0.11 12.75
C ARG A 127 -13.31 1.17 13.71
N ASN A 128 -12.43 0.76 14.60
CA ASN A 128 -11.72 1.59 15.58
C ASN A 128 -10.28 1.11 15.72
N ASN A 129 -9.37 1.84 15.10
CA ASN A 129 -7.96 1.49 15.07
C ASN A 129 -7.16 2.56 15.78
N PHE A 130 -6.26 2.14 16.66
CA PHE A 130 -5.29 2.99 17.32
C PHE A 130 -3.90 2.61 16.85
N SER A 131 -3.02 3.59 16.66
CA SER A 131 -1.61 3.33 16.39
C SER A 131 -0.72 4.23 17.22
N VAL A 132 0.42 3.68 17.63
CA VAL A 132 1.50 4.41 18.27
C VAL A 132 2.78 4.04 17.53
N GLY A 133 3.51 5.03 17.09
CA GLY A 133 4.79 4.87 16.43
C GLY A 133 5.85 5.76 17.04
N TYR A 134 7.10 5.44 16.72
CA TYR A 134 8.25 6.25 17.05
C TYR A 134 9.20 6.26 15.86
N LYS A 135 9.62 7.43 15.43
CA LYS A 135 10.52 7.63 14.30
C LYS A 135 11.71 8.47 14.74
N THR A 136 12.90 7.91 14.54
CA THR A 136 14.18 8.59 14.74
C THR A 136 15.11 8.22 13.59
N GLY A 137 15.92 9.16 13.07
CA GLY A 137 16.96 8.92 12.06
C GLY A 137 16.73 7.72 11.12
N ASP A 138 17.35 6.60 11.45
CA ASP A 138 17.40 5.32 10.75
C ASP A 138 16.39 4.26 11.23
N PHE A 139 15.60 4.53 12.26
CA PHE A 139 14.71 3.59 12.93
C PHE A 139 13.25 4.08 12.97
N GLN A 140 12.31 3.18 12.68
CA GLN A 140 10.88 3.43 12.84
C GLN A 140 10.22 2.25 13.52
N LEU A 141 9.56 2.51 14.64
CA LEU A 141 8.64 1.59 15.29
C LEU A 141 7.21 2.02 14.96
N HIS A 142 6.36 1.07 14.63
CA HIS A 142 4.93 1.30 14.46
C HIS A 142 4.17 0.16 15.11
N THR A 143 3.22 0.48 15.97
CA THR A 143 2.33 -0.48 16.62
C THR A 143 0.90 -0.05 16.39
N ASN A 144 0.00 -1.01 16.22
CA ASN A 144 -1.41 -0.73 16.03
C ASN A 144 -2.29 -1.78 16.69
N VAL A 145 -3.48 -1.35 17.08
CA VAL A 145 -4.55 -2.18 17.61
C VAL A 145 -5.79 -1.89 16.79
N ASN A 146 -6.29 -2.89 16.08
CA ASN A 146 -7.52 -2.80 15.29
C ASN A 146 -8.66 -3.46 16.06
N ASP A 147 -9.75 -2.72 16.23
CA ASP A 147 -10.99 -3.19 16.85
C ASP A 147 -10.80 -3.85 18.22
N GLY A 148 -9.74 -3.47 18.95
CA GLY A 148 -9.38 -4.04 20.25
C GLY A 148 -9.01 -5.53 20.23
N SER A 149 -8.88 -6.15 19.06
CA SER A 149 -8.73 -7.60 18.92
C SER A 149 -7.57 -8.02 18.03
N GLU A 150 -7.20 -7.24 17.02
CA GLU A 150 -6.04 -7.51 16.18
C GLU A 150 -4.92 -6.55 16.51
N PHE A 151 -3.76 -7.09 16.81
CA PHE A 151 -2.58 -6.33 17.18
C PHE A 151 -1.53 -6.49 16.10
N GLY A 152 -0.89 -5.38 15.75
CA GLY A 152 0.18 -5.31 14.77
C GLY A 152 1.36 -4.51 15.30
N GLY A 153 2.55 -4.87 14.85
CA GLY A 153 3.78 -4.18 15.17
C GLY A 153 4.78 -4.34 14.04
N SER A 154 5.38 -3.25 13.60
CA SER A 154 6.48 -3.28 12.65
C SER A 154 7.65 -2.44 13.14
N ILE A 155 8.85 -2.93 12.84
CA ILE A 155 10.11 -2.24 13.05
C ILE A 155 10.75 -2.10 11.68
N TYR A 156 11.16 -0.89 11.32
CA TYR A 156 11.99 -0.60 10.18
C TYR A 156 13.33 -0.05 10.68
N GLN A 157 14.42 -0.55 10.10
CA GLN A 157 15.76 -0.09 10.43
C GLN A 157 16.62 -0.02 9.18
N LYS A 158 17.14 1.17 8.88
CA LYS A 158 18.18 1.41 7.89
C LYS A 158 19.54 1.15 8.55
N ALA A 159 19.96 -0.11 8.57
CA ALA A 159 21.21 -0.54 9.21
C ALA A 159 22.48 0.05 8.54
N SER A 160 22.42 0.34 7.24
CA SER A 160 23.46 1.10 6.51
C SER A 160 22.88 1.73 5.24
N ASP A 161 23.68 2.49 4.49
CA ASP A 161 23.26 3.01 3.17
C ASP A 161 22.92 1.93 2.14
N ASN A 162 23.39 0.71 2.37
CA ASN A 162 23.14 -0.43 1.48
C ASN A 162 22.21 -1.49 2.09
N LEU A 163 21.87 -1.41 3.39
CA LEU A 163 21.07 -2.43 4.05
C LEU A 163 19.90 -1.81 4.82
N GLU A 164 18.70 -2.19 4.42
CA GLU A 164 17.46 -1.90 5.13
C GLU A 164 16.84 -3.20 5.60
N THR A 165 16.33 -3.21 6.82
CA THR A 165 15.67 -4.36 7.42
C THR A 165 14.33 -3.96 7.98
N ALA A 166 13.39 -4.90 7.98
CA ALA A 166 12.10 -4.71 8.59
C ALA A 166 11.64 -6.00 9.28
N VAL A 167 11.00 -5.85 10.42
CA VAL A 167 10.29 -6.92 11.11
C VAL A 167 8.83 -6.52 11.18
N ASN A 168 7.95 -7.47 10.92
CA ASN A 168 6.51 -7.31 11.11
C ASN A 168 6.00 -8.43 12.02
N LEU A 169 5.12 -8.10 12.93
CA LEU A 169 4.55 -8.99 13.92
C LEU A 169 3.06 -8.68 14.03
N ALA A 170 2.23 -9.71 14.05
CA ALA A 170 0.79 -9.58 14.15
C ALA A 170 0.21 -10.74 14.96
N TRP A 171 -0.75 -10.46 15.82
CA TRP A 171 -1.48 -11.48 16.57
C TRP A 171 -2.93 -11.05 16.80
N THR A 172 -3.77 -12.01 17.18
CA THR A 172 -5.19 -11.76 17.46
C THR A 172 -5.48 -12.17 18.90
N ALA A 173 -6.14 -11.30 19.66
CA ALA A 173 -6.57 -11.60 21.03
C ALA A 173 -7.42 -12.87 21.06
N GLY A 174 -7.16 -13.74 22.02
CA GLY A 174 -7.84 -15.04 22.14
C GLY A 174 -7.33 -16.11 21.17
N SER A 175 -6.35 -15.81 20.31
CA SER A 175 -5.66 -16.80 19.48
C SER A 175 -4.23 -17.02 19.96
N ASN A 176 -3.78 -18.28 19.96
CA ASN A 176 -2.37 -18.62 20.18
C ASN A 176 -1.52 -18.45 18.91
N SER A 177 -2.10 -18.01 17.80
CA SER A 177 -1.39 -17.81 16.54
C SER A 177 -0.77 -16.42 16.49
N THR A 178 0.56 -16.38 16.56
CA THR A 178 1.33 -15.19 16.18
C THR A 178 1.80 -15.35 14.75
N ARG A 179 1.80 -14.27 13.97
CA ARG A 179 2.42 -14.19 12.64
C ARG A 179 3.57 -13.22 12.74
N PHE A 180 4.75 -13.62 12.32
CA PHE A 180 5.86 -12.69 12.20
C PHE A 180 6.60 -12.92 10.89
N GLY A 181 7.19 -11.85 10.38
CA GLY A 181 8.01 -11.86 9.18
C GLY A 181 9.20 -10.92 9.35
N ILE A 182 10.33 -11.34 8.81
CA ILE A 182 11.56 -10.56 8.75
C ILE A 182 11.86 -10.35 7.27
N ALA A 183 12.17 -9.12 6.89
CA ALA A 183 12.56 -8.76 5.55
C ALA A 183 13.85 -7.95 5.58
N ALA A 184 14.66 -8.12 4.55
CA ALA A 184 15.86 -7.32 4.32
C ALA A 184 15.93 -6.94 2.85
N LYS A 185 16.40 -5.73 2.58
CA LYS A 185 16.76 -5.26 1.25
C LYS A 185 18.20 -4.82 1.28
N TYR A 186 19.01 -5.47 0.46
CA TYR A 186 20.43 -5.19 0.32
C TYR A 186 20.71 -4.63 -1.07
N LYS A 187 21.27 -3.43 -1.12
CA LYS A 187 21.76 -2.81 -2.34
C LYS A 187 23.18 -3.33 -2.60
N LEU A 188 23.33 -4.11 -3.66
CA LEU A 188 24.64 -4.64 -4.08
C LEU A 188 25.51 -3.53 -4.67
N ASP A 189 24.91 -2.74 -5.56
CA ASP A 189 25.54 -1.59 -6.21
C ASP A 189 24.47 -0.58 -6.66
N SER A 190 24.85 0.42 -7.47
CA SER A 190 23.93 1.45 -7.96
C SER A 190 22.81 0.93 -8.89
N THR A 191 22.99 -0.26 -9.46
CA THR A 191 22.12 -0.90 -10.46
C THR A 191 21.43 -2.16 -9.94
N ALA A 192 21.93 -2.81 -8.89
CA ALA A 192 21.48 -4.10 -8.40
C ALA A 192 21.04 -4.08 -6.93
N SER A 193 19.96 -4.79 -6.61
CA SER A 193 19.53 -5.03 -5.23
C SER A 193 18.94 -6.43 -5.04
N ILE A 194 19.18 -7.01 -3.88
CA ILE A 194 18.58 -8.25 -3.40
C ILE A 194 17.55 -7.89 -2.33
N SER A 195 16.39 -8.53 -2.37
CA SER A 195 15.40 -8.50 -1.29
C SER A 195 15.15 -9.92 -0.81
N ALA A 196 15.14 -10.13 0.50
CA ALA A 196 14.81 -11.41 1.10
C ALA A 196 13.75 -11.20 2.17
N LYS A 197 12.82 -12.14 2.31
CA LYS A 197 11.86 -12.16 3.41
C LYS A 197 11.59 -13.58 3.88
N VAL A 198 11.42 -13.76 5.18
CA VAL A 198 11.06 -15.04 5.79
C VAL A 198 9.91 -14.78 6.76
N ASN A 199 8.98 -15.73 6.86
CA ASN A 199 7.95 -15.69 7.89
C ASN A 199 7.89 -16.98 8.71
N ASN A 200 7.14 -16.93 9.80
CA ASN A 200 6.97 -18.06 10.71
C ASN A 200 6.04 -19.17 10.19
N SER A 201 5.56 -19.06 8.95
CA SER A 201 4.94 -20.16 8.21
C SER A 201 5.96 -20.93 7.35
N SER A 202 7.25 -20.65 7.54
CA SER A 202 8.38 -21.21 6.78
C SER A 202 8.38 -20.79 5.30
N LEU A 203 7.74 -19.69 4.94
CA LEU A 203 7.83 -19.14 3.58
C LEU A 203 9.09 -18.29 3.46
N VAL A 204 9.91 -18.59 2.46
CA VAL A 204 11.15 -17.86 2.15
C VAL A 204 10.99 -17.21 0.78
N GLY A 205 10.95 -15.88 0.76
CA GLY A 205 10.91 -15.07 -0.45
C GLY A 205 12.28 -14.49 -0.76
N VAL A 206 12.72 -14.59 -2.01
CA VAL A 206 13.94 -13.96 -2.52
C VAL A 206 13.60 -13.21 -3.79
N GLY A 207 14.14 -12.01 -3.95
CA GLY A 207 14.00 -11.16 -5.12
C GLY A 207 15.34 -10.55 -5.51
N TYR A 208 15.61 -10.50 -6.80
CA TYR A 208 16.77 -9.84 -7.39
C TYR A 208 16.29 -8.83 -8.41
N THR A 209 16.66 -7.57 -8.23
CA THR A 209 16.33 -6.49 -9.17
C THR A 209 17.61 -5.92 -9.75
N GLN A 210 17.69 -5.88 -11.08
CA GLN A 210 18.80 -5.34 -11.86
C GLN A 210 18.30 -4.26 -12.82
N THR A 211 18.93 -3.11 -12.78
CA THR A 211 18.81 -2.08 -13.81
C THR A 211 19.75 -2.49 -14.95
N LEU A 212 19.19 -2.84 -16.12
CA LEU A 212 19.97 -3.31 -17.28
C LEU A 212 20.53 -2.13 -18.08
N ARG A 213 19.75 -1.05 -18.16
CA ARG A 213 20.12 0.25 -18.74
C ARG A 213 19.21 1.33 -18.14
N PRO A 214 19.51 2.64 -18.29
CA PRO A 214 18.58 3.69 -17.90
C PRO A 214 17.19 3.44 -18.48
N GLY A 215 16.18 3.45 -17.60
CA GLY A 215 14.80 3.17 -17.98
C GLY A 215 14.43 1.69 -18.16
N VAL A 216 15.32 0.72 -17.89
CA VAL A 216 14.97 -0.71 -17.97
C VAL A 216 15.40 -1.44 -16.71
N LYS A 217 14.43 -1.96 -15.96
CA LYS A 217 14.67 -2.79 -14.76
C LYS A 217 14.07 -4.17 -14.92
N LEU A 218 14.86 -5.19 -14.61
CA LEU A 218 14.46 -6.57 -14.55
C LEU A 218 14.42 -7.01 -13.09
N THR A 219 13.31 -7.59 -12.65
CA THR A 219 13.15 -8.20 -11.33
C THR A 219 12.84 -9.67 -11.47
N LEU A 220 13.62 -10.52 -10.82
CA LEU A 220 13.34 -11.94 -10.65
C LEU A 220 12.94 -12.19 -9.20
N SER A 221 11.95 -13.04 -8.98
CA SER A 221 11.46 -13.35 -7.64
C SER A 221 11.07 -14.81 -7.49
N ALA A 222 11.30 -15.34 -6.30
CA ALA A 222 10.92 -16.69 -5.91
C ALA A 222 10.33 -16.66 -4.49
N LEU A 223 9.26 -17.42 -4.27
CA LEU A 223 8.68 -17.67 -2.96
C LEU A 223 8.65 -19.18 -2.74
N ILE A 224 9.48 -19.67 -1.84
CA ILE A 224 9.69 -21.08 -1.53
C ILE A 224 8.91 -21.42 -0.26
N ASP A 225 8.13 -22.50 -0.30
CA ASP A 225 7.50 -23.07 0.89
C ASP A 225 8.47 -24.04 1.56
N GLY A 226 9.04 -23.62 2.69
CA GLY A 226 9.98 -24.41 3.47
C GLY A 226 9.38 -25.67 4.10
N LYS A 227 8.05 -25.76 4.24
CA LYS A 227 7.39 -27.01 4.70
C LYS A 227 7.25 -28.03 3.58
N SER A 228 7.23 -27.56 2.33
CA SER A 228 6.87 -28.33 1.15
C SER A 228 7.96 -28.27 0.06
N ILE A 229 9.24 -28.15 0.44
CA ILE A 229 10.37 -27.98 -0.50
C ILE A 229 10.39 -29.06 -1.59
N ASN A 230 10.11 -30.31 -1.21
CA ASN A 230 10.12 -31.44 -2.15
C ASN A 230 8.79 -31.62 -2.91
N ALA A 231 7.71 -30.99 -2.45
CA ALA A 231 6.37 -31.15 -3.00
C ALA A 231 5.96 -30.01 -3.94
N GLY A 232 6.78 -28.97 -4.06
CA GLY A 232 6.55 -27.82 -4.94
C GLY A 232 5.69 -26.72 -4.30
N GLY A 233 4.85 -26.06 -5.10
CA GLY A 233 4.06 -24.89 -4.66
C GLY A 233 4.87 -23.61 -4.54
N HIS A 234 6.07 -23.59 -5.11
CA HIS A 234 6.93 -22.41 -5.14
C HIS A 234 6.44 -21.44 -6.20
N LYS A 235 6.36 -20.15 -5.85
CA LYS A 235 5.96 -19.11 -6.80
C LYS A 235 7.19 -18.50 -7.43
N LEU A 236 7.22 -18.43 -8.75
CA LEU A 236 8.26 -17.73 -9.50
C LEU A 236 7.63 -16.52 -10.18
N GLY A 237 8.36 -15.41 -10.20
CA GLY A 237 7.89 -14.17 -10.82
C GLY A 237 9.00 -13.45 -11.55
N LEU A 238 8.64 -12.86 -12.69
CA LEU A 238 9.51 -11.99 -13.48
C LEU A 238 8.78 -10.66 -13.70
N GLY A 239 9.46 -9.56 -13.39
CA GLY A 239 8.99 -8.20 -13.63
C GLY A 239 9.94 -7.49 -14.59
N LEU A 240 9.39 -6.83 -15.60
CA LEU A 240 10.13 -5.96 -16.51
C LEU A 240 9.49 -4.58 -16.47
N GLU A 241 10.23 -3.59 -15.97
CA GLU A 241 9.81 -2.19 -15.93
C GLU A 241 10.56 -1.42 -17.01
N LEU A 242 9.80 -0.68 -17.82
CA LEU A 242 10.30 0.17 -18.89
C LEU A 242 9.84 1.61 -18.62
N GLU A 243 10.79 2.53 -18.51
CA GLU A 243 10.60 3.95 -18.28
C GLU A 243 11.33 4.71 -19.39
N ALA A 244 10.71 5.77 -19.92
CA ALA A 244 11.18 6.56 -21.05
C ALA A 244 11.20 8.05 -20.70
#